data_AF-A0A7A6ZRE2-F1
#
_entry.id   AF-A0A7A6ZRE2-F1
#
_cell.length_a   1.000
_cell.length_b   1.000
_cell.length_c   1.000
_cell.angle_alpha   90.00
_cell.angle_beta   90.00
_cell.angle_gamma   90.00
#
_symmetry.space_group_name_H-M   'P 1'
#
loop_
_entity.id
_entity.type
_entity.pdbx_description
1 polymer ?
#
loop_
_entity_poly.entity_id
_entity_poly.type
_entity_poly.pdbx_seq_one_letter_code
_entity_poly.pdbx_strand_id
1 'polypeptide(L)'
;DGVSFPIQSGHGCLGCAENGFWDRGSFYSRVVDIPQMGTHSTADTVGLTALGVVAAAVGVHAVASAVDQRRRHNQQPTETEHQPGNEDKQA
;
A
#
# COMPACT_ATOMS: atom_id res chain seq x y z
N ASP A 1 -38.87 -20.08 23.41
CA ASP A 1 -38.31 -18.73 23.24
C ASP A 1 -36.82 -18.77 22.94
N GLY A 2 -36.46 -18.58 21.67
CA GLY A 2 -35.06 -18.50 21.20
C GLY A 2 -34.52 -17.07 21.28
N VAL A 3 -34.53 -16.49 22.48
CA VAL A 3 -34.26 -15.06 22.71
C VAL A 3 -32.81 -14.70 22.37
N SER A 4 -31.86 -15.55 22.77
CA SER A 4 -30.44 -15.34 22.51
C SER A 4 -29.64 -16.63 22.74
N PHE A 5 -28.34 -16.57 22.41
CA PHE A 5 -27.31 -17.57 22.70
C PHE A 5 -25.96 -16.84 22.84
N PRO A 6 -24.89 -17.47 23.36
CA PRO A 6 -23.66 -16.76 23.74
C PRO A 6 -23.10 -15.83 22.66
N ILE A 7 -23.01 -16.29 21.40
CA ILE A 7 -22.44 -15.52 20.29
C ILE A 7 -23.30 -14.30 19.97
N GLN A 8 -24.62 -14.44 20.01
CA GLN A 8 -25.56 -13.31 19.84
C GLN A 8 -25.48 -12.32 21.00
N SER A 9 -25.22 -12.80 22.21
CA SER A 9 -24.99 -11.94 23.38
C SER A 9 -23.57 -11.35 23.45
N GLY A 10 -22.74 -11.54 22.42
CA GLY A 10 -21.40 -10.96 22.32
C GLY A 10 -20.28 -11.77 22.96
N HIS A 11 -20.55 -13.00 23.42
CA HIS A 11 -19.53 -13.90 23.96
C HIS A 11 -19.27 -15.07 23.01
N GLY A 12 -18.00 -15.42 22.79
CA GLY A 12 -17.64 -16.60 21.99
C GLY A 12 -18.25 -17.90 22.54
N CYS A 13 -18.43 -18.92 21.70
CA CYS A 13 -18.80 -20.24 22.19
C CYS A 13 -17.65 -20.82 23.03
N LEU A 14 -17.98 -21.25 24.25
CA LEU A 14 -17.01 -21.86 25.17
C LEU A 14 -16.78 -23.36 24.90
N GLY A 15 -17.59 -23.97 24.03
CA GLY A 15 -17.56 -25.41 23.80
C GLY A 15 -18.16 -26.24 24.94
N CYS A 16 -19.14 -25.72 25.70
CA CYS A 16 -19.68 -26.39 26.89
C CYS A 16 -20.33 -27.78 26.63
N ALA A 17 -20.67 -28.08 25.38
CA ALA A 17 -21.22 -29.38 24.98
C ALA A 17 -20.14 -30.39 24.54
N GLU A 18 -18.87 -29.99 24.54
CA GLU A 18 -17.73 -30.79 24.09
C GLU A 18 -16.98 -31.41 25.28
N ASN A 19 -16.46 -32.62 25.11
CA ASN A 19 -15.80 -33.34 26.21
C ASN A 19 -14.52 -32.64 26.67
N GLY A 20 -14.39 -32.42 27.99
CA GLY A 20 -13.20 -31.80 28.58
C GLY A 20 -13.00 -30.33 28.21
N PHE A 21 -14.08 -29.58 27.91
CA PHE A 21 -13.95 -28.20 27.44
C PHE A 21 -13.22 -27.25 28.39
N TRP A 22 -13.27 -27.52 29.71
CA TRP A 22 -12.52 -26.76 30.73
C TRP A 22 -10.99 -26.88 30.58
N ASP A 23 -10.51 -27.98 29.98
CA ASP A 23 -9.09 -28.30 29.85
C ASP A 23 -8.56 -28.03 28.42
N ARG A 24 -9.39 -27.47 27.52
CA ARG A 24 -9.02 -27.14 26.12
C ARG A 24 -8.22 -25.85 25.98
N GLY A 25 -7.67 -25.32 27.08
CA GLY A 25 -6.95 -24.05 27.14
C GLY A 25 -7.85 -22.86 27.49
N SER A 26 -7.32 -21.64 27.32
CA SER A 26 -8.07 -20.42 27.65
C SER A 26 -9.25 -20.20 26.70
N PHE A 27 -10.40 -19.81 27.24
CA PHE A 27 -11.60 -19.47 26.48
C PHE A 27 -11.44 -18.32 25.48
N TYR A 28 -10.38 -17.51 25.65
CA TYR A 28 -10.07 -16.38 24.77
C TYR A 28 -8.88 -16.67 23.84
N SER A 29 -8.28 -17.86 23.94
CA SER A 29 -7.26 -18.29 23.00
C SER A 29 -7.91 -18.69 21.67
N ARG A 30 -7.19 -18.47 20.56
CA ARG A 30 -7.67 -18.90 19.25
C ARG A 30 -7.68 -20.43 19.18
N VAL A 31 -8.77 -20.98 18.69
CA VAL A 31 -8.85 -22.40 18.31
C VAL A 31 -7.90 -22.62 17.13
N VAL A 32 -6.88 -23.46 17.33
CA VAL A 32 -5.73 -23.58 16.41
C VAL A 32 -6.01 -24.45 15.16
N ASP A 33 -7.06 -25.27 15.18
CA ASP A 33 -7.35 -26.24 14.11
C ASP A 33 -8.51 -25.83 13.19
N ILE A 34 -8.97 -24.58 13.25
CA ILE A 34 -9.99 -24.08 12.33
C ILE A 34 -9.29 -23.32 11.19
N PRO A 35 -9.32 -23.81 9.94
CA PRO A 35 -8.79 -23.11 8.78
C PRO A 35 -9.61 -21.84 8.53
N GLN A 36 -9.21 -20.76 9.18
CA GLN A 36 -9.83 -19.46 9.06
C GLN A 36 -9.25 -18.73 7.86
N MET A 37 -9.76 -19.11 6.68
CA MET A 37 -9.52 -18.40 5.43
C MET A 37 -10.23 -17.05 5.49
N GLY A 38 -9.54 -16.04 6.03
CA GLY A 38 -9.99 -14.65 6.02
C GLY A 38 -9.89 -14.09 4.61
N THR A 39 -10.96 -14.25 3.81
CA THR A 39 -11.03 -13.71 2.44
C THR A 39 -10.76 -12.21 2.41
N HIS A 40 -11.23 -11.48 3.43
CA HIS A 40 -11.00 -10.05 3.59
C HIS A 40 -9.53 -9.74 3.93
N SER A 41 -8.96 -10.37 4.97
CA SER A 41 -7.57 -10.13 5.38
C SER A 41 -6.56 -10.47 4.28
N THR A 42 -6.87 -11.48 3.47
CA THR A 42 -6.05 -11.84 2.30
C THR A 42 -6.18 -10.78 1.21
N ALA A 43 -7.39 -10.32 0.90
CA ALA A 43 -7.65 -9.27 -0.08
C ALA A 43 -7.00 -7.94 0.31
N ASP A 44 -7.10 -7.52 1.57
CA ASP A 44 -6.47 -6.28 2.06
C ASP A 44 -4.95 -6.35 1.95
N THR A 45 -4.36 -7.49 2.31
CA THR A 45 -2.90 -7.69 2.22
C THR A 45 -2.44 -7.60 0.77
N VAL A 46 -3.13 -8.28 -0.16
CA VAL A 46 -2.80 -8.22 -1.59
C VAL A 46 -3.02 -6.81 -2.14
N GLY A 47 -4.11 -6.15 -1.77
CA GLY A 47 -4.42 -4.79 -2.20
C GLY A 47 -3.38 -3.77 -1.74
N LEU A 48 -3.01 -3.80 -0.45
CA LEU A 48 -2.02 -2.89 0.13
C LEU A 48 -0.62 -3.13 -0.44
N THR A 49 -0.22 -4.39 -0.62
CA THR A 49 1.09 -4.72 -1.20
C THR A 49 1.19 -4.24 -2.65
N ALA A 50 0.16 -4.51 -3.47
CA ALA A 50 0.11 -4.03 -4.85
C ALA A 50 0.15 -2.50 -4.93
N LEU A 51 -0.64 -1.82 -4.09
CA LEU A 51 -0.66 -0.36 -4.01
C LEU A 51 0.71 0.20 -3.61
N GLY A 52 1.38 -0.40 -2.62
CA GLY A 52 2.71 0.01 -2.17
C GLY A 52 3.76 -0.10 -3.28
N VAL A 53 3.75 -1.19 -4.05
CA VAL A 53 4.67 -1.40 -5.18
C VAL A 53 4.48 -0.34 -6.26
N VAL A 54 3.23 -0.11 -6.68
CA VAL A 54 2.92 0.88 -7.73
C VAL A 54 3.31 2.28 -7.28
N ALA A 55 2.95 2.67 -6.05
CA ALA A 55 3.28 3.98 -5.51
C ALA A 55 4.80 4.22 -5.46
N ALA A 56 5.58 3.21 -5.03
CA ALA A 56 7.04 3.30 -5.00
C ALA A 56 7.64 3.47 -6.40
N ALA A 57 7.18 2.68 -7.38
CA ALA A 57 7.68 2.75 -8.76
C ALA A 57 7.43 4.13 -9.38
N VAL A 58 6.21 4.66 -9.24
CA VAL A 58 5.86 5.99 -9.72
C VAL A 58 6.70 7.07 -9.03
N GLY A 59 6.86 6.99 -7.71
CA GLY A 59 7.69 7.92 -6.94
C GLY A 59 9.15 7.95 -7.41
N VAL A 60 9.76 6.77 -7.60
CA VAL A 60 11.14 6.65 -8.11
C VAL A 60 11.26 7.24 -9.52
N HIS A 61 10.31 6.94 -10.42
CA HIS A 61 10.33 7.47 -11.79
C HIS A 61 10.23 9.00 -11.83
N ALA A 62 9.37 9.58 -11.00
CA ALA A 62 9.21 11.03 -10.90
C ALA A 62 10.49 11.72 -10.38
N VAL A 63 11.11 11.17 -9.34
CA VAL A 63 12.37 11.69 -8.80
C VAL A 63 13.49 11.61 -9.82
N ALA A 64 13.65 10.47 -10.49
CA ALA A 64 14.67 10.29 -11.53
C ALA A 64 14.48 11.28 -12.68
N SER A 65 13.25 11.45 -13.16
CA SER A 65 12.89 12.39 -14.22
C SER A 65 13.21 13.84 -13.83
N ALA A 66 12.90 14.24 -12.60
CA ALA A 66 13.19 15.58 -12.11
C ALA A 66 14.70 15.86 -12.02
N VAL A 67 15.50 14.87 -11.60
CA VAL A 67 16.96 14.98 -11.56
C VAL A 67 17.54 15.08 -12.97
N ASP A 68 17.10 14.22 -13.88
CA ASP A 68 17.58 14.24 -15.27
C ASP A 68 17.25 15.55 -15.97
N GLN A 69 16.01 16.05 -15.83
CA GLN A 69 15.59 17.34 -16.37
C GLN A 69 16.45 18.50 -15.85
N ARG A 70 16.75 18.52 -14.54
CA ARG A 70 17.62 19.56 -13.96
C ARG A 70 19.05 19.48 -14.51
N ARG A 71 19.58 18.28 -14.74
CA ARG A 71 20.91 18.11 -15.36
C ARG A 71 20.92 18.64 -16.79
N ARG A 72 19.92 18.30 -17.60
CA ARG A 72 19.79 18.81 -18.98
C ARG A 72 19.68 20.33 -19.03
N HIS A 73 18.93 20.93 -18.10
CA HIS A 73 18.77 22.39 -18.05
C HIS A 73 20.05 23.12 -17.62
N ASN A 74 20.88 22.53 -16.75
CA ASN A 74 22.19 23.06 -16.39
C ASN A 74 23.26 22.85 -17.48
N GLN A 75 23.03 21.92 -18.41
CA GLN A 75 23.93 21.61 -19.52
C GLN A 75 23.61 22.39 -20.81
N GLN A 76 22.65 23.32 -20.78
CA GLN A 76 22.55 24.38 -21.78
C GLN A 76 23.35 25.60 -21.30
N PRO A 77 24.66 25.71 -21.58
CA PRO A 77 25.28 27.02 -21.65
C PRO A 77 24.62 27.77 -22.82
N THR A 78 24.08 28.94 -22.51
CA THR A 78 23.85 30.07 -23.42
C THR A 78 24.15 29.80 -24.90
N GLU A 79 23.16 29.34 -25.66
CA GLU A 79 23.05 29.65 -27.08
C GLU A 79 21.75 30.44 -27.29
N THR A 80 21.72 31.61 -26.66
CA THR A 80 20.84 32.71 -27.04
C THR A 80 21.65 33.99 -26.91
N GLU A 81 22.79 34.03 -27.60
CA GLU A 81 23.42 35.28 -28.00
C GLU A 81 24.06 35.06 -29.38
N HIS A 82 23.23 35.07 -30.41
CA HIS A 82 23.67 35.58 -31.71
C HIS A 82 22.61 36.54 -32.22
N GLN A 83 22.60 37.72 -31.59
CA GLN A 83 22.14 38.92 -32.26
C GLN A 83 23.35 39.50 -32.99
N PRO A 84 23.41 39.47 -34.34
CA PRO A 84 24.18 40.47 -35.02
C PRO A 84 23.30 41.72 -35.08
N GLY A 85 23.69 42.71 -34.29
CA GLY A 85 23.33 44.10 -34.52
C GLY A 85 23.76 44.51 -35.92
N ASN A 86 22.80 45.05 -36.65
CA ASN A 86 22.84 46.28 -37.43
C ASN A 86 24.09 46.66 -38.28
N GLU A 87 23.77 47.01 -39.53
CA GLU A 87 24.31 48.13 -40.32
C GLU A 87 25.81 48.10 -40.71
N ASP A 88 26.10 47.88 -42.01
CA ASP A 88 26.69 48.90 -42.89
C ASP A 88 27.36 48.38 -44.19
N LYS A 89 26.86 48.91 -45.32
CA LYS A 89 27.59 49.41 -46.51
C LYS A 89 28.13 48.46 -47.60
N GLN A 90 28.07 49.02 -48.81
CA GLN A 90 28.71 48.67 -50.11
C GLN A 90 27.95 47.66 -50.96
N ALA A 91 27.65 47.89 -52.24
CA ALA A 91 27.79 49.02 -53.16
C ALA A 91 26.86 48.75 -54.37
#